data_AF-A0A5C7UPU7-F1
#
_entry.id   AF-A0A5C7UPU7-F1
#
_cell.length_a   1.000
_cell.length_b   1.000
_cell.length_c   1.000
_cell.angle_alpha   90.00
_cell.angle_beta   90.00
_cell.angle_gamma   90.00
#
_symmetry.space_group_name_H-M   'P 1'
#
loop_
_entity.id
_entity.type
_entity.pdbx_description
1 polymer ?
#
loop_
_entity_poly.entity_id
_entity_poly.type
_entity_poly.pdbx_seq_one_letter_code
_entity_poly.pdbx_strand_id
1 'polypeptide(L)'
;MGREATCAARVGQESADEVKALLESTAIVLRGALKRRWALAALQQLRVEDQSLCFEADGEAVALALGEAEAARWLKKLQTPPPTLAAKLGISPETPALLMGPTRGTLDPALAEALGHGLTGNPRTARMLVAVVQSPAELARMADFHADMICKTVWVVHPRGPAAYPSDGEVRAEMRSRGYVDNKTSAVSEQLTATRYVRR
;
A
#
# COMPACT_ATOMS: atom_id res chain seq x y z
N MET A 1 -2.56 7.33 4.50
CA MET A 1 -2.36 8.10 5.73
C MET A 1 -3.38 7.67 6.76
N GLY A 2 -2.95 7.40 8.01
CA GLY A 2 -3.84 7.15 9.14
C GLY A 2 -4.71 8.38 9.45
N ARG A 3 -5.73 8.23 10.30
CA ARG A 3 -6.46 9.36 10.90
C ARG A 3 -6.35 9.26 12.41
N GLU A 4 -6.37 10.39 13.11
CA GLU A 4 -6.42 10.40 14.57
C GLU A 4 -7.29 11.55 15.06
N ALA A 5 -7.89 11.35 16.22
CA ALA A 5 -8.73 12.34 16.89
C ALA A 5 -8.66 12.13 18.41
N THR A 6 -8.84 13.22 19.16
CA THR A 6 -9.15 13.15 20.59
C THR A 6 -10.65 13.33 20.74
N CYS A 7 -11.33 12.37 21.37
CA CYS A 7 -12.78 12.38 21.48
C CYS A 7 -13.26 11.64 22.72
N ALA A 8 -14.53 11.85 23.09
CA ALA A 8 -15.23 10.93 23.99
C ALA A 8 -15.48 9.59 23.27
N ALA A 9 -15.43 8.50 24.02
CA ALA A 9 -15.69 7.17 23.52
C ALA A 9 -16.58 6.38 24.47
N ARG A 10 -17.46 5.57 23.90
CA ARG A 10 -18.27 4.58 24.61
C ARG A 10 -18.02 3.21 23.99
N VAL A 11 -17.77 2.21 24.83
CA VAL A 11 -17.55 0.81 24.44
C VAL A 11 -18.39 -0.05 25.39
N GLY A 12 -19.50 -0.59 24.88
CA GLY A 12 -20.47 -1.30 25.72
C GLY A 12 -21.01 -0.40 26.83
N GLN A 13 -20.68 -0.76 28.08
CA GLN A 13 -21.04 -0.03 29.30
C GLN A 13 -19.94 0.95 29.77
N GLU A 14 -18.73 0.86 29.21
CA GLU A 14 -17.62 1.74 29.58
C GLU A 14 -17.67 3.03 28.75
N SER A 15 -17.36 4.16 29.38
CA SER A 15 -17.20 5.45 28.71
C SER A 15 -16.00 6.22 29.24
N ALA A 16 -15.41 7.04 28.37
CA ALA A 16 -14.36 7.98 28.71
C ALA A 16 -14.57 9.28 27.94
N ASP A 17 -14.49 10.41 28.63
CA ASP A 17 -14.71 11.74 28.03
C ASP A 17 -13.58 12.14 27.08
N GLU A 18 -12.38 11.60 27.29
CA GLU A 18 -11.22 11.88 26.46
C GLU A 18 -10.38 10.62 26.22
N VAL A 19 -10.30 10.21 24.95
CA VAL A 19 -9.38 9.18 24.45
C VAL A 19 -8.74 9.64 23.16
N LYS A 20 -7.54 9.13 22.88
CA LYS A 20 -6.93 9.27 21.55
C LYS A 20 -7.35 8.08 20.69
N ALA A 21 -8.18 8.33 19.70
CA ALA A 21 -8.58 7.36 18.69
C ALA A 21 -7.65 7.45 17.47
N LEU A 22 -7.16 6.31 17.00
CA LEU A 22 -6.34 6.20 15.80
C LEU A 22 -6.96 5.20 14.83
N LEU A 23 -7.20 5.64 13.59
CA LEU A 23 -7.51 4.78 12.45
C LEU A 23 -6.23 4.47 11.68
N GLU A 24 -5.67 3.30 11.97
CA GLU A 24 -4.49 2.73 11.31
C GLU A 24 -4.89 2.01 10.01
N SER A 25 -3.92 1.38 9.35
CA SER A 25 -4.16 0.65 8.10
C SER A 25 -5.01 -0.61 8.28
N THR A 26 -4.94 -1.24 9.45
CA THR A 26 -5.60 -2.53 9.74
C THR A 26 -6.39 -2.55 11.03
N ALA A 27 -6.41 -1.46 11.80
CA ALA A 27 -7.15 -1.40 13.06
C ALA A 27 -7.64 0.01 13.41
N ILE A 28 -8.66 0.06 14.28
CA ILE A 28 -8.94 1.22 15.13
C ILE A 28 -8.31 0.95 16.50
N VAL A 29 -7.60 1.94 17.03
CA VAL A 29 -6.92 1.86 18.34
C VAL A 29 -7.37 3.02 19.21
N LEU A 30 -7.83 2.71 20.42
CA LEU A 30 -8.03 3.69 21.48
C LEU A 30 -6.86 3.66 22.45
N ARG A 31 -6.37 4.85 22.82
CA ARG A 31 -5.34 5.05 23.84
C ARG A 31 -5.86 6.04 24.89
N GLY A 32 -5.35 5.93 26.10
CA GLY A 32 -5.71 6.81 27.22
C GLY A 32 -6.48 6.06 28.30
N ALA A 33 -7.53 6.70 28.82
CA ALA A 33 -8.39 6.17 29.89
C ALA A 33 -9.11 4.88 29.48
N LEU A 34 -9.51 4.78 28.20
CA LEU A 34 -10.05 3.55 27.61
C LEU A 34 -9.08 3.02 26.55
N LYS A 35 -8.68 1.75 26.68
CA LYS A 35 -7.72 1.10 25.77
C LYS A 35 -8.40 -0.06 25.07
N ARG A 36 -8.45 0.01 23.74
CA ARG A 36 -9.02 -1.01 22.86
C ARG A 36 -8.27 -1.04 21.52
N ARG A 37 -8.29 -2.18 20.85
CA ARG A 37 -7.79 -2.36 19.49
C ARG A 37 -8.72 -3.32 18.76
N TRP A 38 -9.32 -2.85 17.67
CA TRP A 38 -10.20 -3.67 16.84
C TRP A 38 -9.64 -3.76 15.42
N ALA A 39 -9.59 -4.97 14.87
CA ALA A 39 -9.22 -5.17 13.47
C ALA A 39 -10.31 -4.59 12.57
N LEU A 40 -9.94 -3.87 11.50
CA LEU A 40 -10.94 -3.29 10.59
C LEU A 40 -11.85 -4.34 9.96
N ALA A 41 -11.31 -5.54 9.71
CA ALA A 41 -12.05 -6.66 9.14
C ALA A 41 -13.12 -7.26 10.09
N ALA A 42 -13.03 -6.97 11.39
CA ALA A 42 -13.98 -7.47 12.39
C ALA A 42 -15.10 -6.46 12.70
N LEU A 43 -15.02 -5.24 12.16
CA LEU A 43 -16.01 -4.21 12.42
C LEU A 43 -17.31 -4.49 11.68
N GLN A 44 -18.43 -4.33 12.37
CA GLN A 44 -19.76 -4.52 11.82
C GLN A 44 -20.61 -3.26 12.01
N GLN A 45 -21.68 -3.15 11.23
CA GLN A 45 -22.68 -2.06 11.36
C GLN A 45 -22.10 -0.63 11.38
N LEU A 46 -21.03 -0.40 10.61
CA LEU A 46 -20.37 0.90 10.47
C LEU A 46 -21.33 1.98 9.99
N ARG A 47 -21.51 3.04 10.79
CA ARG A 47 -22.39 4.18 10.47
C ARG A 47 -21.95 5.46 11.19
N VAL A 48 -22.51 6.58 10.79
CA VAL A 48 -22.46 7.84 11.55
C VAL A 48 -23.83 8.09 12.16
N GLU A 49 -23.86 8.38 13.45
CA GLU A 49 -25.07 8.64 14.24
C GLU A 49 -24.73 9.67 15.31
N ASP A 50 -25.53 10.72 15.46
CA ASP A 50 -25.33 11.80 16.44
C ASP A 50 -23.88 12.31 16.51
N GLN A 51 -23.32 12.65 15.34
CA GLN A 51 -21.93 13.15 15.19
C GLN A 51 -20.84 12.15 15.62
N SER A 52 -21.21 10.90 15.88
CA SER A 52 -20.33 9.83 16.30
C SER A 52 -20.14 8.80 15.20
N LEU A 53 -18.94 8.22 15.12
CA LEU A 53 -18.72 6.99 14.36
C LEU A 53 -19.14 5.81 15.23
N CYS A 54 -20.14 5.05 14.78
CA CYS A 54 -20.69 3.91 15.48
C CYS A 54 -20.38 2.61 14.72
N PHE A 55 -20.06 1.55 15.47
CA PHE A 55 -19.85 0.20 14.95
C PHE A 55 -20.00 -0.83 16.05
N GLU A 56 -20.10 -2.09 15.66
CA GLU A 56 -20.01 -3.24 16.56
C GLU A 56 -18.67 -3.93 16.38
N ALA A 57 -18.04 -4.33 17.49
CA ALA A 57 -16.82 -5.11 17.51
C ALA A 57 -16.79 -5.99 18.75
N ASP A 58 -16.38 -7.25 18.59
CA ASP A 58 -16.30 -8.23 19.69
C ASP A 58 -17.61 -8.38 20.50
N GLY A 59 -18.77 -8.15 19.86
CA GLY A 59 -20.09 -8.19 20.51
C GLY A 59 -20.45 -6.92 21.29
N GLU A 60 -19.60 -5.90 21.31
CA GLU A 60 -19.83 -4.62 21.97
C GLU A 60 -20.20 -3.53 20.95
N ALA A 61 -21.17 -2.69 21.31
CA ALA A 61 -21.44 -1.47 20.57
C ALA A 61 -20.42 -0.39 20.95
N VAL A 62 -19.81 0.22 19.94
CA VAL A 62 -18.80 1.28 20.08
C VAL A 62 -19.31 2.57 19.44
N ALA A 63 -19.11 3.69 20.13
CA ALA A 63 -19.38 5.03 19.61
C ALA A 63 -18.19 5.95 19.91
N LEU A 64 -17.67 6.62 18.88
CA LEU A 64 -16.59 7.59 18.97
C LEU A 64 -17.13 8.98 18.56
N ALA A 65 -17.16 9.92 19.50
CA ALA A 65 -17.70 11.27 19.27
C ALA A 65 -16.72 12.17 18.50
N LEU A 66 -16.52 11.87 17.21
CA LEU A 66 -15.52 12.54 16.35
C LEU A 66 -15.98 13.91 15.82
N GLY A 67 -17.27 14.21 15.92
CA GLY A 67 -17.91 15.28 15.17
C GLY A 67 -18.31 14.82 13.76
N GLU A 68 -19.40 15.38 13.21
CA GLU A 68 -20.03 14.94 11.96
C GLU A 68 -19.03 14.81 10.79
N ALA A 69 -18.26 15.86 10.54
CA ALA A 69 -17.34 15.91 9.39
C ALA A 69 -16.24 14.86 9.49
N GLU A 70 -15.67 14.65 10.68
CA GLU A 70 -14.58 13.69 10.86
C GLU A 70 -15.12 12.26 10.95
N ALA A 71 -16.28 12.04 11.59
CA ALA A 71 -16.99 10.76 11.58
C ALA A 71 -17.30 10.29 10.14
N ALA A 72 -17.85 11.17 9.30
CA ALA A 72 -18.15 10.85 7.89
C ALA A 72 -16.87 10.50 7.10
N ARG A 73 -15.77 11.21 7.35
CA ARG A 73 -14.48 10.93 6.72
C ARG A 73 -13.87 9.59 7.16
N TRP A 74 -14.04 9.21 8.43
CA TRP A 74 -13.62 7.90 8.93
C TRP A 74 -14.48 6.80 8.34
N LEU A 75 -15.81 6.96 8.37
CA LEU A 75 -16.74 6.00 7.77
C LEU A 75 -16.43 5.75 6.29
N LYS A 76 -16.28 6.82 5.50
CA LYS A 76 -15.91 6.71 4.09
C LYS A 76 -14.61 5.93 3.91
N LYS A 77 -13.60 6.18 4.74
CA LYS A 77 -12.31 5.47 4.67
C LYS A 77 -12.42 4.00 5.04
N LEU A 78 -13.26 3.66 6.03
CA LEU A 78 -13.51 2.28 6.47
C LEU A 78 -14.30 1.48 5.42
N GLN A 79 -15.21 2.13 4.71
CA GLN A 79 -16.02 1.51 3.65
C GLN A 79 -15.31 1.47 2.29
N THR A 80 -14.28 2.30 2.07
CA THR A 80 -13.51 2.29 0.82
C THR A 80 -12.56 1.11 0.84
N PRO A 81 -12.66 0.15 -0.11
CA PRO A 81 -11.70 -0.94 -0.21
C PRO A 81 -10.27 -0.41 -0.35
N PRO A 82 -9.26 -1.14 0.18
CA PRO A 82 -7.87 -0.79 -0.05
C PRO A 82 -7.56 -0.68 -1.56
N PRO A 83 -6.68 0.23 -1.98
CA PRO A 83 -6.30 0.32 -3.39
C PRO A 83 -5.68 -1.00 -3.85
N THR A 84 -6.08 -1.47 -5.04
CA THR A 84 -5.52 -2.67 -5.68
C THR A 84 -4.02 -2.49 -5.92
N LEU A 85 -3.30 -3.60 -6.13
CA LEU A 85 -1.87 -3.50 -6.48
C LEU A 85 -1.67 -2.77 -7.81
N ALA A 86 -2.53 -2.98 -8.81
CA ALA A 86 -2.52 -2.21 -10.05
C ALA A 86 -2.62 -0.69 -9.78
N ALA A 87 -3.59 -0.26 -8.95
CA ALA A 87 -3.74 1.15 -8.58
C ALA A 87 -2.53 1.69 -7.79
N LYS A 88 -1.93 0.89 -6.90
CA LYS A 88 -0.71 1.26 -6.16
C LYS A 88 0.47 1.47 -7.12
N LEU A 89 0.65 0.56 -8.08
CA LEU A 89 1.71 0.63 -9.09
C LEU A 89 1.42 1.66 -10.20
N GLY A 90 0.16 2.08 -10.34
CA GLY A 90 -0.28 2.99 -11.40
C GLY A 90 -0.40 2.29 -12.75
N ILE A 91 -0.78 1.01 -12.76
CA ILE A 91 -0.97 0.18 -13.96
C ILE A 91 -2.45 0.25 -14.35
N SER A 92 -2.73 0.62 -15.59
CA SER A 92 -4.06 0.63 -16.19
C SER A 92 -3.93 0.55 -17.72
N PRO A 93 -5.04 0.44 -18.48
CA PRO A 93 -4.99 0.53 -19.94
C PRO A 93 -4.40 1.84 -20.46
N GLU A 94 -4.57 2.94 -19.72
CA GLU A 94 -4.04 4.27 -20.05
C GLU A 94 -2.57 4.45 -19.65
N THR A 95 -2.11 3.67 -18.66
CA THR A 95 -0.73 3.65 -18.18
C THR A 95 -0.13 2.24 -18.23
N PRO A 96 0.04 1.67 -19.44
CA PRO A 96 0.44 0.28 -19.58
C PRO A 96 1.89 0.06 -19.12
N ALA A 97 2.14 -1.08 -18.51
CA ALA A 97 3.44 -1.56 -18.06
C ALA A 97 4.03 -2.58 -19.04
N LEU A 98 5.34 -2.51 -19.24
CA LEU A 98 6.12 -3.61 -19.81
C LEU A 98 6.70 -4.44 -18.67
N LEU A 99 6.62 -5.77 -18.75
CA LEU A 99 7.20 -6.67 -17.75
C LEU A 99 8.61 -7.12 -18.18
N MET A 100 9.55 -7.11 -17.24
CA MET A 100 10.83 -7.81 -17.33
C MET A 100 10.96 -8.79 -16.17
N GLY A 101 11.28 -10.05 -16.50
CA GLY A 101 11.37 -11.13 -15.51
C GLY A 101 10.01 -11.65 -15.04
N PRO A 102 9.99 -12.56 -14.04
CA PRO A 102 11.17 -13.15 -13.39
C PRO A 102 11.98 -14.02 -14.36
N THR A 103 13.28 -14.18 -14.10
CA THR A 103 14.14 -15.07 -14.89
C THR A 103 14.09 -16.53 -14.41
N ARG A 104 13.62 -16.75 -13.19
CA ARG A 104 13.44 -18.07 -12.56
C ARG A 104 12.09 -18.16 -11.86
N GLY A 105 11.45 -19.32 -11.94
CA GLY A 105 10.16 -19.56 -11.30
C GLY A 105 9.01 -18.82 -11.98
N THR A 106 7.86 -18.76 -11.30
CA THR A 106 6.65 -18.11 -11.79
C THR A 106 6.50 -16.71 -11.23
N LEU A 107 5.73 -15.88 -11.92
CA LEU A 107 5.35 -14.56 -11.44
C LEU A 107 4.49 -14.69 -10.16
N ASP A 108 4.71 -13.80 -9.19
CA ASP A 108 3.87 -13.72 -7.99
C ASP A 108 2.40 -13.47 -8.39
N PRO A 109 1.42 -14.22 -7.85
CA PRO A 109 0.02 -14.10 -8.26
C PRO A 109 -0.56 -12.69 -8.12
N ALA A 110 -0.22 -11.95 -7.06
CA ALA A 110 -0.72 -10.60 -6.84
C ALA A 110 -0.15 -9.64 -7.90
N LEU A 111 1.12 -9.83 -8.28
CA LEU A 111 1.74 -9.05 -9.36
C LEU A 111 1.16 -9.41 -10.73
N ALA A 112 0.89 -10.70 -10.98
CA ALA A 112 0.25 -11.17 -12.21
C ALA A 112 -1.16 -10.55 -12.38
N GLU A 113 -1.97 -10.57 -11.31
CA GLU A 113 -3.27 -9.91 -11.28
C GLU A 113 -3.15 -8.41 -11.59
N ALA A 114 -2.21 -7.71 -10.92
CA ALA A 114 -2.00 -6.28 -11.13
C ALA A 114 -1.63 -5.93 -12.58
N LEU A 115 -0.76 -6.74 -13.20
CA LEU A 115 -0.33 -6.55 -14.59
C LEU A 115 -1.45 -6.87 -15.58
N GLY A 116 -2.38 -7.77 -15.24
CA GLY A 116 -3.56 -8.08 -16.06
C GLY A 116 -4.42 -6.85 -16.41
N HIS A 117 -4.34 -5.78 -15.62
CA HIS A 117 -5.07 -4.53 -15.86
C HIS A 117 -4.40 -3.59 -16.87
N GLY A 118 -3.18 -3.87 -17.34
CA GLY A 118 -2.46 -2.93 -18.19
C GLY A 118 -1.08 -3.40 -18.63
N LEU A 119 -0.94 -4.65 -19.07
CA LEU A 119 0.31 -5.16 -19.63
C LEU A 119 0.41 -4.83 -21.13
N THR A 120 1.59 -4.43 -21.59
CA THR A 120 1.89 -4.29 -23.02
C THR A 120 3.18 -5.03 -23.37
N GLY A 121 3.21 -5.63 -24.56
CA GLY A 121 4.43 -6.20 -25.14
C GLY A 121 5.23 -5.20 -25.97
N ASN A 122 4.74 -3.97 -26.15
CA ASN A 122 5.40 -2.95 -26.97
C ASN A 122 6.12 -1.91 -26.09
N PRO A 123 7.47 -1.86 -26.12
CA PRO A 123 8.25 -0.91 -25.33
C PRO A 123 7.95 0.57 -25.64
N ARG A 124 7.45 0.88 -26.86
CA ARG A 124 7.13 2.26 -27.26
C ARG A 124 5.84 2.79 -26.64
N THR A 125 4.90 1.90 -26.30
CA THR A 125 3.63 2.28 -25.67
C THR A 125 3.68 2.20 -24.14
N ALA A 126 4.64 1.46 -23.59
CA ALA A 126 4.83 1.31 -22.16
C ALA A 126 5.07 2.68 -21.49
N ARG A 127 4.35 2.94 -20.40
CA ARG A 127 4.51 4.12 -19.54
C ARG A 127 5.39 3.85 -18.33
N MET A 128 5.64 2.58 -18.05
CA MET A 128 6.61 2.13 -17.07
C MET A 128 7.15 0.75 -17.41
N LEU A 129 8.35 0.46 -16.93
CA LEU A 129 8.85 -0.90 -16.80
C LEU A 129 8.48 -1.45 -15.42
N VAL A 130 8.07 -2.70 -15.34
CA VAL A 130 7.97 -3.47 -14.09
C VAL A 130 9.00 -4.59 -14.20
N ALA A 131 10.08 -4.48 -13.41
CA ALA A 131 11.19 -5.42 -13.44
C ALA A 131 11.23 -6.26 -12.17
N VAL A 132 11.05 -7.57 -12.31
CA VAL A 132 11.19 -8.53 -11.20
C VAL A 132 12.64 -8.99 -11.17
N VAL A 133 13.38 -8.55 -10.15
CA VAL A 133 14.80 -8.85 -9.98
C VAL A 133 15.01 -9.85 -8.85
N GLN A 134 15.79 -10.89 -9.16
CA GLN A 134 16.09 -12.02 -8.28
C GLN A 134 17.61 -12.13 -7.99
N SER A 135 18.41 -11.22 -8.53
CA SER A 135 19.84 -11.11 -8.28
C SER A 135 20.35 -9.69 -8.55
N PRO A 136 21.47 -9.26 -7.93
CA PRO A 136 22.07 -7.96 -8.23
C PRO A 136 22.42 -7.77 -9.71
N ALA A 137 22.86 -8.83 -10.41
CA ALA A 137 23.21 -8.76 -11.82
C ALA A 137 22.01 -8.43 -12.74
N GLU A 138 20.78 -8.73 -12.30
CA GLU A 138 19.56 -8.37 -13.02
C GLU A 138 19.27 -6.87 -12.96
N LEU A 139 19.72 -6.16 -11.92
CA LEU A 139 19.57 -4.70 -11.83
C LEU A 139 20.33 -3.99 -12.94
N ALA A 140 21.57 -4.41 -13.21
CA ALA A 140 22.37 -3.87 -14.29
C ALA A 140 21.70 -4.10 -15.66
N ARG A 141 21.30 -5.34 -15.95
CA ARG A 141 20.60 -5.67 -17.20
C ARG A 141 19.28 -4.91 -17.37
N MET A 142 18.54 -4.75 -16.28
CA MET A 142 17.31 -3.97 -16.27
C MET A 142 17.58 -2.50 -16.59
N ALA A 143 18.60 -1.90 -15.96
CA ALA A 143 18.95 -0.51 -16.20
C ALA A 143 19.41 -0.27 -17.64
N ASP A 144 20.22 -1.17 -18.20
CA ASP A 144 20.68 -1.10 -19.59
C ASP A 144 19.48 -1.18 -20.56
N PHE A 145 18.56 -2.12 -20.36
CA PHE A 145 17.33 -2.21 -21.16
C PHE A 145 16.42 -1.00 -21.01
N HIS A 146 16.22 -0.52 -19.78
CA HIS A 146 15.39 0.66 -19.51
C HIS A 146 16.01 1.93 -20.07
N ALA A 147 17.34 1.97 -20.27
CA ALA A 147 18.03 3.12 -20.84
C ALA A 147 17.54 3.44 -22.26
N ASP A 148 17.17 2.42 -23.02
CA ASP A 148 16.68 2.51 -24.41
C ASP A 148 15.15 2.75 -24.50
N MET A 149 14.44 2.69 -23.37
CA MET A 149 13.00 2.95 -23.35
C MET A 149 12.69 4.45 -23.34
N ILE A 150 11.56 4.80 -23.98
CA ILE A 150 11.01 6.17 -23.97
C ILE A 150 10.52 6.54 -22.56
N CYS A 151 9.91 5.60 -21.83
CA CYS A 151 9.49 5.85 -20.47
C CYS A 151 10.71 5.99 -19.54
N LYS A 152 10.59 6.86 -18.54
CA LYS A 152 11.63 7.07 -17.53
C LYS A 152 11.34 6.35 -16.20
N THR A 153 10.19 5.69 -16.09
CA THR A 153 9.68 5.12 -14.85
C THR A 153 9.89 3.62 -14.83
N VAL A 154 10.47 3.10 -13.75
CA VAL A 154 10.56 1.66 -13.49
C VAL A 154 10.11 1.33 -12.08
N TRP A 155 9.31 0.28 -11.94
CA TRP A 155 9.10 -0.42 -10.68
C TRP A 155 10.08 -1.58 -10.61
N VAL A 156 10.99 -1.53 -9.64
CA VAL A 156 11.87 -2.66 -9.33
C VAL A 156 11.21 -3.48 -8.24
N VAL A 157 10.81 -4.70 -8.58
CA VAL A 157 10.21 -5.68 -7.67
C VAL A 157 11.30 -6.63 -7.20
N HIS A 158 11.53 -6.70 -5.89
CA HIS A 158 12.60 -7.51 -5.30
C HIS A 158 12.14 -8.15 -3.98
N PRO A 159 12.87 -9.18 -3.49
CA PRO A 159 12.61 -9.78 -2.18
C PRO A 159 12.60 -8.74 -1.05
N ARG A 160 11.74 -8.97 -0.06
CA ARG A 160 11.63 -8.16 1.16
C ARG A 160 11.94 -9.02 2.39
N GLY A 161 12.58 -8.42 3.39
CA GLY A 161 12.83 -9.02 4.70
C GLY A 161 14.33 -9.22 4.99
N PRO A 162 14.67 -9.78 6.17
CA PRO A 162 16.07 -9.89 6.61
C PRO A 162 16.95 -10.75 5.70
N ALA A 163 16.36 -11.75 5.04
CA ALA A 163 17.06 -12.65 4.12
C ALA A 163 16.91 -12.22 2.64
N ALA A 164 16.41 -11.01 2.38
CA ALA A 164 16.20 -10.53 1.02
C ALA A 164 17.54 -10.33 0.30
N TYR A 165 17.65 -10.91 -0.89
CA TYR A 165 18.79 -10.72 -1.77
C TYR A 165 18.33 -10.58 -3.23
N PRO A 166 18.57 -9.44 -3.89
CA PRO A 166 19.19 -8.23 -3.34
C PRO A 166 18.32 -7.57 -2.25
N SER A 167 18.98 -6.97 -1.25
CA SER A 167 18.33 -6.19 -0.20
C SER A 167 17.85 -4.81 -0.72
N ASP A 168 16.93 -4.14 -0.01
CA ASP A 168 16.48 -2.77 -0.38
C ASP A 168 17.65 -1.78 -0.49
N GLY A 169 18.64 -1.92 0.41
CA GLY A 169 19.84 -1.08 0.42
C GLY A 169 20.69 -1.26 -0.84
N GLU A 170 20.93 -2.51 -1.24
CA GLU A 170 21.69 -2.82 -2.46
C GLU A 170 20.97 -2.36 -3.73
N VAL A 171 19.65 -2.61 -3.82
CA VAL A 171 18.84 -2.12 -4.95
C VAL A 171 18.92 -0.60 -5.03
N ARG A 172 18.73 0.10 -3.90
CA ARG A 172 18.75 1.56 -3.85
C ARG A 172 20.12 2.14 -4.20
N ALA A 173 21.20 1.54 -3.72
CA ALA A 173 22.56 1.96 -4.02
C ALA A 173 22.87 1.82 -5.51
N GLU A 174 22.57 0.65 -6.09
CA GLU A 174 22.78 0.37 -7.51
C GLU A 174 21.99 1.34 -8.39
N MET A 175 20.68 1.48 -8.12
CA MET A 175 19.81 2.38 -8.89
C MET A 175 20.29 3.83 -8.83
N ARG A 176 20.68 4.33 -7.65
CA ARG A 176 21.21 5.70 -7.50
C ARG A 176 22.54 5.91 -8.22
N SER A 177 23.43 4.93 -8.21
CA SER A 177 24.70 5.01 -8.94
C SER A 177 24.49 5.20 -10.45
N ARG A 178 23.32 4.78 -10.96
CA ARG A 178 22.88 4.91 -12.36
C ARG A 178 21.96 6.09 -12.63
N GLY A 179 21.86 7.05 -11.71
CA GLY A 179 21.06 8.27 -11.90
C GLY A 179 19.55 8.11 -11.70
N TYR A 180 19.11 7.01 -11.10
CA TYR A 180 17.71 6.83 -10.72
C TYR A 180 17.41 7.41 -9.34
N VAL A 181 16.19 7.92 -9.18
CA VAL A 181 15.69 8.41 -7.89
C VAL A 181 14.41 7.67 -7.53
N ASP A 182 14.40 7.07 -6.35
CA ASP A 182 13.20 6.45 -5.77
C ASP A 182 12.21 7.51 -5.29
N ASN A 183 10.92 7.28 -5.49
CA ASN A 183 9.88 8.22 -5.01
C ASN A 183 8.63 7.54 -4.44
N LYS A 184 8.51 6.22 -4.55
CA LYS A 184 7.37 5.46 -4.02
C LYS A 184 7.80 4.02 -3.76
N THR A 185 7.24 3.42 -2.72
CA THR A 185 7.36 1.99 -2.46
C THR A 185 5.97 1.41 -2.27
N SER A 186 5.79 0.13 -2.61
CA SER A 186 4.53 -0.59 -2.43
C SER A 186 4.82 -2.05 -2.14
N ALA A 187 4.21 -2.58 -1.08
CA ALA A 187 4.21 -4.02 -0.85
C ALA A 187 3.43 -4.72 -1.99
N VAL A 188 4.05 -5.76 -2.54
CA VAL A 188 3.49 -6.63 -3.57
C VAL A 188 2.83 -7.83 -2.91
N SER A 189 3.61 -8.57 -2.12
CA SER A 189 3.18 -9.71 -1.31
C SER A 189 3.96 -9.74 0.02
N GLU A 190 3.80 -10.78 0.82
CA GLU A 190 4.60 -10.95 2.05
C GLU A 190 6.10 -11.05 1.74
N GLN A 191 6.46 -11.58 0.58
CA GLN A 191 7.83 -11.87 0.18
C GLN A 191 8.43 -10.79 -0.73
N LEU A 192 7.60 -9.95 -1.35
CA LEU A 192 8.03 -8.99 -2.38
C LEU A 192 7.63 -7.56 -2.06
N THR A 193 8.54 -6.64 -2.40
CA THR A 193 8.27 -5.20 -2.42
C THR A 193 8.62 -4.64 -3.79
N ALA A 194 7.92 -3.57 -4.18
CA ALA A 194 8.19 -2.81 -5.38
C ALA A 194 8.61 -1.39 -5.01
N THR A 195 9.74 -0.93 -5.52
CA THR A 195 10.18 0.46 -5.38
C THR A 195 10.19 1.13 -6.76
N ARG A 196 9.50 2.26 -6.87
CA ARG A 196 9.42 3.05 -8.09
C ARG A 196 10.59 4.01 -8.17
N TYR A 197 11.31 3.91 -9.27
CA TYR A 197 12.41 4.76 -9.63
C TYR A 197 12.07 5.56 -10.89
N VAL A 198 12.56 6.79 -10.95
CA VAL A 198 12.53 7.63 -12.14
C VAL A 198 13.96 7.93 -12.55
N ARG A 199 14.30 7.67 -13.82
CA ARG A 199 15.58 8.08 -14.42
C ARG A 199 15.56 9.60 -14.60
N ARG A 200 16.56 10.31 -14.08
CA ARG A 200 16.70 11.76 -14.32
C ARG A 200 17.23 11.98 -15.73
#